data_AF-A0A3D5HPH8-F1
#
_entry.id   AF-A0A3D5HPH8-F1
#
_cell.length_a   1.000
_cell.length_b   1.000
_cell.length_c   1.000
_cell.angle_alpha   90.00
_cell.angle_beta   90.00
_cell.angle_gamma   90.00
#
_symmetry.space_group_name_H-M   'P 1'
#
loop_
_entity.id
_entity.type
_entity.pdbx_description
1 polymer ?
#
loop_
_entity_poly.entity_id
_entity_poly.type
_entity_poly.pdbx_seq_one_letter_code
_entity_poly.pdbx_strand_id
1 'polypeptide(L)'
;MKTAKIKTMLFWLFLNVAIALTMDLAMFMQTTPDMKEAGFWKKLAVSEFFATIEWMFIIPSNRLGNKFLTAAQVSLSSFVFDFLGQIASNTFWLKLPTTLDDYVGMVLIMIGMAISTYKVFG
;
A
#
# COMPACT_ATOMS: atom_id res chain seq x y z
N MET A 1 -0.46 -15.18 16.81
CA MET A 1 0.17 -15.08 15.48
C MET A 1 0.50 -16.50 15.00
N LYS A 2 0.03 -16.92 13.82
CA LYS A 2 0.36 -18.26 13.29
C LYS A 2 1.78 -18.21 12.72
N THR A 3 2.59 -19.24 12.96
CA THR A 3 3.99 -19.28 12.48
C THR A 3 4.02 -19.34 10.95
N ALA A 4 4.28 -18.22 10.29
CA ALA A 4 4.45 -18.15 8.85
C ALA A 4 5.83 -18.69 8.46
N LYS A 5 5.90 -19.40 7.34
CA LYS A 5 7.20 -19.74 6.74
C LYS A 5 7.84 -18.44 6.22
N ILE A 6 9.13 -18.24 6.45
CA ILE A 6 9.87 -17.05 6.00
C ILE A 6 9.66 -16.76 4.51
N LYS A 7 9.68 -17.81 3.66
CA LYS A 7 9.39 -17.68 2.22
C LYS A 7 8.02 -17.06 1.93
N THR A 8 7.01 -17.42 2.72
CA THR A 8 5.65 -16.88 2.61
C THR A 8 5.61 -15.40 2.99
N MET A 9 6.31 -15.01 4.06
CA MET A 9 6.39 -13.60 4.45
C MET A 9 7.15 -12.75 3.42
N LEU A 10 8.28 -13.25 2.90
CA LEU A 10 9.05 -12.56 1.87
C LEU A 10 8.24 -12.37 0.58
N PHE A 11 7.50 -13.41 0.17
CA PHE A 11 6.63 -13.29 -1.00
C PHE A 11 5.47 -12.31 -0.74
N TRP A 12 4.88 -12.33 0.45
CA TRP A 12 3.86 -11.34 0.84
C TRP A 12 4.40 -9.91 0.82
N LEU A 13 5.61 -9.67 1.33
CA LEU A 13 6.28 -8.36 1.27
C LEU A 13 6.47 -7.91 -0.18
N PHE A 14 6.97 -8.79 -1.05
CA PHE A 14 7.12 -8.52 -2.48
C PHE A 14 5.80 -8.09 -3.12
N LEU A 15 4.70 -8.81 -2.84
CA LEU A 15 3.38 -8.46 -3.37
C LEU A 15 2.94 -7.07 -2.92
N ASN A 16 3.13 -6.69 -1.65
CA ASN A 16 2.77 -5.36 -1.17
C ASN A 16 3.63 -4.24 -1.77
N VAL A 17 4.93 -4.50 -2.00
CA VAL A 17 5.78 -3.55 -2.74
C VAL A 17 5.29 -3.37 -4.17
N ALA A 18 4.89 -4.46 -4.85
CA ALA A 18 4.32 -4.36 -6.20
C ALA A 18 3.02 -3.55 -6.23
N ILE A 19 2.14 -3.70 -5.22
CA ILE A 19 0.91 -2.91 -5.06
C ILE A 19 1.25 -1.41 -4.96
N ALA A 20 2.12 -1.04 -4.02
CA ALA A 20 2.53 0.35 -3.81
C ALA A 20 3.12 0.96 -5.10
N LEU A 21 3.99 0.23 -5.80
CA LEU A 21 4.56 0.68 -7.07
C LEU A 21 3.48 0.89 -8.15
N THR A 22 2.52 -0.03 -8.28
CA THR A 22 1.44 0.12 -9.27
C THR A 22 0.53 1.30 -8.97
N MET A 23 0.24 1.57 -7.70
CA MET A 23 -0.54 2.73 -7.26
C MET A 23 0.22 4.04 -7.54
N ASP A 24 1.49 4.11 -7.17
CA ASP A 24 2.34 5.28 -7.42
C ASP A 24 2.47 5.56 -8.92
N LEU A 25 2.66 4.54 -9.75
CA LEU A 25 2.69 4.68 -11.20
C LEU A 25 1.34 5.17 -11.75
N ALA A 26 0.21 4.67 -11.24
CA ALA A 26 -1.11 5.11 -11.64
C ALA A 26 -1.30 6.61 -11.36
N MET A 27 -0.96 7.06 -10.15
CA MET A 27 -1.04 8.47 -9.75
C MET A 27 -0.06 9.33 -10.56
N PHE A 28 1.18 8.85 -10.74
CA PHE A 28 2.20 9.59 -11.48
C PHE A 28 1.78 9.81 -12.94
N MET A 29 1.24 8.80 -13.60
CA MET A 29 0.80 8.92 -14.99
C MET A 29 -0.22 10.05 -15.16
N GLN A 30 -1.10 10.27 -14.18
CA GLN A 30 -2.06 11.37 -14.19
C GLN A 30 -1.42 12.76 -14.07
N THR A 31 -0.19 12.85 -13.57
CA THR A 31 0.55 14.12 -13.42
C THR A 31 1.41 14.49 -14.62
N THR A 32 1.55 13.59 -15.60
CA THR A 32 2.34 13.85 -16.82
C THR A 32 1.70 14.95 -17.69
N PRO A 33 2.48 15.74 -18.44
CA PRO A 33 1.95 16.82 -19.30
C PRO A 33 0.84 16.34 -20.25
N ASP A 34 1.04 15.19 -20.89
CA ASP A 34 0.09 14.57 -21.82
C ASP A 34 -1.23 14.18 -21.16
N MET A 35 -1.20 13.83 -19.88
CA MET A 35 -2.39 13.45 -19.12
C MET A 35 -3.08 14.66 -18.50
N LYS A 36 -2.40 15.77 -18.24
CA LYS A 36 -3.06 16.99 -17.74
C LYS A 36 -4.16 17.47 -18.71
N GLU A 37 -3.83 17.50 -19.99
CA GLU A 37 -4.74 17.93 -21.06
C GLU A 37 -5.61 16.80 -21.64
N ALA A 38 -5.39 15.55 -21.20
CA ALA A 38 -6.21 14.43 -21.65
C ALA A 38 -7.67 14.54 -21.19
N GLY A 39 -8.58 14.18 -22.10
CA GLY A 39 -10.00 14.04 -21.77
C GLY A 39 -10.28 12.95 -20.74
N PHE A 40 -11.44 13.04 -20.08
CA PHE A 40 -11.84 12.16 -18.99
C PHE A 40 -11.65 10.66 -19.28
N TRP A 41 -12.09 10.20 -20.45
CA TRP A 41 -12.03 8.77 -20.81
C TRP A 41 -10.61 8.21 -20.89
N LYS A 42 -9.66 9.00 -21.35
CA LYS A 42 -8.24 8.60 -21.40
C LYS A 42 -7.66 8.52 -19.98
N LYS A 43 -7.99 9.49 -19.12
CA LYS A 43 -7.61 9.46 -17.69
C LYS A 43 -8.16 8.22 -16.99
N LEU A 44 -9.44 7.94 -17.18
CA LEU A 44 -10.09 6.76 -16.62
C LEU A 44 -9.45 5.47 -17.12
N ALA A 45 -9.26 5.32 -18.44
CA ALA A 45 -8.67 4.11 -19.01
C ALA A 45 -7.26 3.82 -18.48
N VAL A 46 -6.43 4.86 -18.31
CA VAL A 46 -5.08 4.70 -17.72
C VAL A 46 -5.17 4.29 -16.25
N SER A 47 -6.04 4.94 -15.45
CA SER A 47 -6.23 4.55 -14.05
C SER A 47 -6.74 3.10 -13.92
N GLU A 48 -7.75 2.73 -14.71
CA GLU A 48 -8.31 1.36 -14.73
C GLU A 48 -7.27 0.32 -15.16
N PHE A 49 -6.40 0.66 -16.11
CA PHE A 49 -5.31 -0.22 -16.53
C PHE A 49 -4.36 -0.54 -15.37
N PHE A 50 -3.88 0.47 -14.65
CA PHE A 50 -2.99 0.25 -13.51
C PHE A 50 -3.72 -0.42 -12.34
N ALA A 51 -4.97 -0.05 -12.06
CA ALA A 51 -5.79 -0.72 -11.05
C ALA A 51 -5.99 -2.21 -11.37
N THR A 52 -6.22 -2.56 -12.64
CA THR A 52 -6.35 -3.96 -13.07
C THR A 52 -5.06 -4.76 -12.83
N ILE A 53 -3.90 -4.16 -13.10
CA ILE A 53 -2.60 -4.78 -12.80
C ILE A 53 -2.41 -4.92 -11.29
N GLU A 54 -2.73 -3.88 -10.52
CA GLU A 54 -2.64 -3.86 -9.07
C GLU A 54 -3.49 -4.99 -8.44
N TRP A 55 -4.69 -5.25 -8.95
CA TRP A 55 -5.54 -6.35 -8.50
C TRP A 55 -4.86 -7.73 -8.57
N MET A 56 -3.96 -7.94 -9.54
CA MET A 56 -3.19 -9.17 -9.66
C MET A 56 -2.25 -9.41 -8.47
N PHE A 57 -1.90 -8.34 -7.73
CA PHE A 57 -1.07 -8.40 -6.53
C PHE A 57 -1.89 -8.26 -5.23
N ILE A 58 -2.91 -7.39 -5.21
CA ILE A 58 -3.80 -7.19 -4.04
C ILE A 58 -4.48 -8.48 -3.60
N ILE A 59 -5.08 -9.23 -4.54
CA ILE A 59 -5.83 -10.44 -4.22
C ILE A 59 -4.93 -11.49 -3.56
N PRO A 60 -3.80 -11.92 -4.16
CA PRO A 60 -2.92 -12.88 -3.50
C PRO A 60 -2.27 -12.31 -2.24
N SER A 61 -1.96 -11.01 -2.17
CA SER A 61 -1.42 -10.39 -0.94
C SER A 61 -2.37 -10.55 0.24
N ASN A 62 -3.65 -10.18 0.06
CA ASN A 62 -4.66 -10.30 1.12
C ASN A 62 -4.91 -11.76 1.52
N ARG A 63 -4.99 -12.68 0.55
CA ARG A 63 -5.17 -14.11 0.85
C ARG A 63 -3.98 -14.70 1.61
N LEU A 64 -2.76 -14.24 1.31
CA LEU A 64 -1.54 -14.71 1.95
C LEU A 64 -1.36 -14.10 3.34
N GLY A 65 -1.59 -12.81 3.48
CA GLY A 65 -1.51 -12.08 4.75
C GLY A 65 -2.46 -12.66 5.80
N ASN A 66 -3.69 -12.98 5.41
CA ASN A 66 -4.69 -13.62 6.30
C ASN A 66 -4.28 -15.01 6.82
N LYS A 67 -3.20 -15.62 6.30
CA LYS A 67 -2.68 -16.88 6.86
C LYS A 67 -1.92 -16.68 8.16
N PHE A 68 -1.38 -15.48 8.41
CA PHE A 68 -0.50 -15.22 9.55
C PHE A 68 -0.77 -13.91 10.31
N LEU A 69 -1.46 -12.95 9.69
CA LEU A 69 -1.98 -11.73 10.29
C LEU A 69 -3.50 -11.83 10.53
N THR A 70 -4.03 -11.02 11.44
CA THR A 70 -5.49 -10.81 11.56
C THR A 70 -5.99 -9.91 10.44
N ALA A 71 -7.30 -9.91 10.16
CA ALA A 71 -7.88 -9.02 9.15
C ALA A 71 -7.57 -7.53 9.42
N ALA A 72 -7.62 -7.12 10.69
CA ALA A 72 -7.24 -5.77 11.11
C ALA A 72 -5.76 -5.48 10.83
N GLN A 73 -4.86 -6.43 11.10
CA GLN A 73 -3.43 -6.26 10.80
C GLN A 73 -3.14 -6.22 9.31
N VAL A 74 -3.83 -7.02 8.48
CA VAL A 74 -3.70 -6.97 7.03
C VAL A 74 -4.14 -5.59 6.52
N SER A 75 -5.29 -5.10 6.97
CA SER A 75 -5.76 -3.75 6.60
C SER A 75 -4.85 -2.64 7.12
N LEU A 76 -4.32 -2.74 8.34
CA LEU A 76 -3.40 -1.73 8.87
C LEU A 76 -2.04 -1.76 8.17
N SER A 77 -1.63 -2.94 7.66
CA SER A 77 -0.37 -3.07 6.96
C SER A 77 -0.37 -2.38 5.61
N SER A 78 -1.51 -2.23 4.92
CA SER A 78 -1.55 -1.47 3.66
C SER A 78 -1.12 -0.02 3.89
N PHE A 79 -1.59 0.62 4.96
CA PHE A 79 -1.18 1.98 5.30
C PHE A 79 0.33 2.09 5.59
N VAL A 80 0.95 1.03 6.12
CA VAL A 80 2.42 1.00 6.30
C VAL A 80 3.12 1.06 4.94
N PHE A 81 2.66 0.25 3.97
CA PHE A 81 3.26 0.24 2.63
C PHE A 81 3.00 1.54 1.88
N ASP A 82 1.80 2.10 1.98
CA ASP A 82 1.47 3.40 1.39
C ASP A 82 2.34 4.52 1.97
N PHE A 83 2.55 4.51 3.29
CA PHE A 83 3.45 5.48 3.94
C PHE A 83 4.91 5.32 3.51
N LEU A 84 5.40 4.08 3.33
CA LEU A 84 6.73 3.84 2.78
C LEU A 84 6.84 4.31 1.33
N GLY A 85 5.81 4.08 0.50
CA GLY A 85 5.70 4.60 -0.86
C GLY A 85 5.68 6.13 -0.88
N GLN A 86 4.96 6.76 0.05
CA GLN A 86 4.95 8.21 0.24
C GLN A 86 6.33 8.74 0.61
N ILE A 87 7.04 8.12 1.57
CA ILE A 87 8.41 8.54 1.91
C ILE A 87 9.31 8.47 0.67
N ALA A 88 9.24 7.37 -0.08
CA ALA A 88 10.07 7.17 -1.27
C ALA A 88 9.73 8.19 -2.37
N SER A 89 8.46 8.35 -2.70
CA SER A 89 8.00 9.31 -3.72
C SER A 89 8.28 10.75 -3.30
N ASN A 90 8.03 11.13 -2.04
CA ASN A 90 8.34 12.47 -1.53
C ASN A 90 9.84 12.78 -1.57
N THR A 91 10.68 11.83 -1.16
CA THR A 91 12.13 12.04 -1.08
C THR A 91 12.78 12.06 -2.46
N PHE A 92 12.52 11.04 -3.28
CA PHE A 92 13.24 10.83 -4.54
C PHE A 92 12.55 11.51 -5.73
N TRP A 93 11.23 11.65 -5.69
CA TRP A 93 10.44 12.07 -6.85
C TRP A 93 9.89 13.49 -6.74
N LEU A 94 9.04 13.74 -5.74
CA LEU A 94 8.34 15.02 -5.56
C LEU A 94 9.21 16.09 -4.88
N LYS A 95 10.27 15.67 -4.17
CA LYS A 95 11.14 16.54 -3.36
C LYS A 95 10.35 17.38 -2.36
N LEU A 96 9.33 16.78 -1.77
CA LEU A 96 8.48 17.39 -0.74
C LEU A 96 8.81 16.79 0.63
N PRO A 97 8.72 17.57 1.71
CA PRO A 97 8.86 17.02 3.05
C PRO A 97 7.63 16.17 3.40
N THR A 98 7.86 14.96 3.90
CA THR A 98 6.82 14.21 4.64
C THR A 98 6.57 14.93 5.96
N THR A 99 5.30 15.22 6.25
CA THR A 99 4.91 16.09 7.37
C THR A 99 5.02 15.34 8.71
N LEU A 100 5.12 16.10 9.81
CA LEU A 100 5.11 15.52 11.16
C LEU A 100 3.83 14.72 11.41
N ASP A 101 2.70 15.21 10.92
CA ASP A 101 1.40 14.56 11.05
C ASP A 101 1.39 13.17 10.40
N ASP A 102 2.05 13.00 9.25
CA ASP A 102 2.19 11.71 8.58
C ASP A 102 2.98 10.70 9.46
N TYR A 103 4.09 11.14 10.06
CA TYR A 103 4.88 10.30 10.97
C TYR A 103 4.12 9.93 12.24
N VAL A 104 3.39 10.88 12.84
CA VAL A 104 2.55 10.64 14.02
C VAL A 104 1.44 9.64 13.69
N GLY A 105 0.79 9.81 12.54
CA GLY A 105 -0.21 8.87 12.03
C GLY A 105 0.35 7.44 11.91
N MET A 106 1.56 7.30 11.36
CA MET A 106 2.23 6.00 11.25
C MET A 106 2.50 5.37 12.63
N VAL A 107 2.94 6.15 13.61
CA VAL A 107 3.12 5.64 15.00
C VAL A 107 1.80 5.12 15.57
N LEU A 108 0.70 5.85 15.37
CA LEU A 108 -0.63 5.43 15.84
C LEU A 108 -1.09 4.13 15.15
N ILE A 109 -0.85 3.99 13.85
CA ILE A 109 -1.16 2.75 13.12
C ILE A 109 -0.35 1.57 13.65
N MET A 110 0.95 1.75 13.94
CA MET A 110 1.79 0.70 14.51
C MET A 110 1.31 0.28 15.90
N ILE A 111 0.88 1.24 16.73
CA ILE A 111 0.24 0.96 18.03
C ILE A 111 -1.06 0.18 17.82
N GLY A 112 -1.92 0.61 16.90
CA GLY A 112 -3.16 -0.08 16.55
C GLY A 112 -2.91 -1.53 16.09
N MET A 113 -1.85 -1.75 15.29
CA MET A 113 -1.46 -3.08 14.83
C MET A 113 -0.99 -3.97 15.98
N ALA A 114 -0.22 -3.43 16.92
CA ALA A 114 0.19 -4.15 18.13
C ALA A 114 -1.01 -4.49 19.02
N ILE A 115 -1.92 -3.54 19.23
CA ILE A 115 -3.11 -3.73 20.07
C ILE A 115 -4.09 -4.72 19.42
N SER A 116 -4.23 -4.72 18.09
CA SER A 116 -5.13 -5.63 17.36
C SER A 116 -4.79 -7.12 17.52
N THR A 117 -3.63 -7.45 18.11
CA THR A 117 -3.29 -8.82 18.50
C THR A 117 -4.01 -9.28 19.77
N TYR A 118 -4.39 -8.35 20.65
CA TYR A 118 -5.14 -8.64 21.86
C TYR A 118 -6.60 -8.91 21.48
N LYS A 119 -7.08 -10.11 21.80
CA LYS A 119 -8.52 -10.41 21.81
C LYS A 119 -9.15 -9.66 22.97
N VAL A 120 -9.50 -8.39 22.79
CA VAL A 120 -10.20 -7.63 23.83
C VAL A 120 -11.67 -8.09 23.94
N PHE A 121 -12.23 -8.67 22.87
CA PHE A 121 -13.57 -9.26 22.83
C PHE A 121 -13.54 -10.65 22.18
N GLY A 122 -12.96 -11.64 22.88
CA GLY A 122 -12.94 -13.03 22.41
C GLY A 122 -12.50 -14.03 23.46
#